data_AF-A0A7X5ZY76-F1
#
_entry.id   AF-A0A7X5ZY76-F1
#
_cell.length_a   1.000
_cell.length_b   1.000
_cell.length_c   1.000
_cell.angle_alpha   90.00
_cell.angle_beta   90.00
_cell.angle_gamma   90.00
#
_symmetry.space_group_name_H-M   'P 1'
#
loop_
_entity.id
_entity.type
_entity.pdbx_description
1 polymer ?
#
loop_
_entity_poly.entity_id
_entity_poly.type
_entity_poly.pdbx_seq_one_letter_code
_entity_poly.pdbx_strand_id
1 'polypeptide(L)'
;MVDAGLAREYRARLAELLGEPLMVDDPLITTAQAAVLFGVPPLRVAGLIRAGHLPARSRSHRRLLLSDVIQSGLDRWMSVTEAGVVLGVGDTGVRRMITAGLLTAHGKTLPLRRDDVDVLARLRMGWLTLSAAATKLGVDVIEVHQMLRNGALTHTCDVARPVYGYELSRLLAGRSGRLVPAAAAE
;
A
#
# COMPACT_ATOMS: atom_id res chain seq x y z
N MET A 1 -12.27 -19.26 0.54
CA MET A 1 -13.74 -19.38 0.55
C MET A 1 -14.27 -18.06 0.05
N VAL A 2 -14.83 -18.01 -1.16
CA VAL A 2 -15.43 -16.78 -1.70
C VAL A 2 -16.65 -16.46 -0.84
N ASP A 3 -16.78 -15.21 -0.40
CA ASP A 3 -17.94 -14.76 0.36
C ASP A 3 -19.21 -14.97 -0.50
N ALA A 4 -20.09 -15.86 -0.07
CA ALA A 4 -21.30 -16.23 -0.80
C ALA A 4 -22.26 -15.05 -0.98
N GLY A 5 -22.20 -14.04 -0.10
CA GLY A 5 -22.95 -12.79 -0.25
C GLY A 5 -22.40 -11.95 -1.41
N LEU A 6 -21.08 -11.79 -1.46
CA LEU A 6 -20.39 -11.02 -2.51
C LEU A 6 -20.59 -11.64 -3.89
N ALA A 7 -20.53 -12.98 -4.00
CA ALA A 7 -20.79 -13.70 -5.23
C ALA A 7 -22.22 -13.45 -5.77
N ARG A 8 -23.21 -13.39 -4.88
CA ARG A 8 -24.61 -13.13 -5.26
C ARG A 8 -24.79 -11.69 -5.75
N GLU A 9 -24.16 -10.73 -5.09
CA GLU A 9 -24.21 -9.31 -5.47
C GLU A 9 -23.63 -9.07 -6.86
N TYR A 10 -22.43 -9.58 -7.14
CA TYR A 10 -21.82 -9.42 -8.46
C TYR A 10 -22.58 -10.14 -9.58
N ARG A 11 -23.25 -11.25 -9.27
CA ARG A 11 -24.16 -11.91 -10.23
C ARG A 11 -25.37 -11.04 -10.55
N ALA A 12 -25.99 -10.41 -9.54
CA ALA A 12 -27.12 -9.50 -9.76
C ALA A 12 -26.70 -8.31 -10.65
N ARG A 13 -25.56 -7.67 -10.32
CA ARG A 13 -25.00 -6.57 -11.13
C ARG A 13 -24.67 -7.00 -12.57
N LEU A 14 -24.18 -8.22 -12.77
CA LEU A 14 -23.89 -8.75 -14.09
C LEU A 14 -25.18 -9.02 -14.89
N ALA A 15 -26.22 -9.57 -14.25
CA ALA A 15 -27.52 -9.77 -14.89
C ALA A 15 -28.14 -8.43 -15.32
N GLU A 16 -28.08 -7.41 -14.45
CA GLU A 16 -28.50 -6.05 -14.77
C GLU A 16 -27.72 -5.47 -15.96
N LEU A 17 -26.39 -5.65 -15.97
CA LEU A 17 -25.52 -5.17 -17.06
C LEU A 17 -25.81 -5.85 -18.40
N LEU A 18 -26.24 -7.11 -18.38
CA LEU A 18 -26.58 -7.87 -19.58
C LEU A 18 -28.03 -7.66 -20.02
N GLY A 19 -28.91 -7.19 -19.14
CA GLY A 19 -30.35 -7.10 -19.39
C GLY A 19 -31.07 -8.45 -19.42
N GLU A 20 -30.40 -9.53 -19.04
CA GLU A 20 -30.89 -10.91 -19.12
C GLU A 20 -30.53 -11.71 -17.85
N PRO A 21 -31.38 -12.68 -17.45
CA PRO A 21 -31.07 -13.53 -16.31
C PRO A 21 -29.87 -14.45 -16.59
N LEU A 22 -29.00 -14.60 -15.60
CA LEU A 22 -27.85 -15.51 -15.70
C LEU A 22 -28.31 -16.96 -15.51
N MET A 23 -28.17 -17.76 -16.57
CA MET A 23 -28.55 -19.18 -16.59
C MET A 23 -27.50 -20.11 -15.97
N VAL A 24 -26.32 -19.58 -15.61
CA VAL A 24 -25.18 -20.36 -15.11
C VAL A 24 -24.70 -19.78 -13.78
N ASP A 25 -24.26 -20.66 -12.88
CA ASP A 25 -23.85 -20.25 -11.54
C ASP A 25 -22.55 -19.45 -11.46
N ASP A 26 -21.60 -19.77 -12.33
CA ASP A 26 -20.34 -19.05 -12.47
C ASP A 26 -20.10 -18.71 -13.96
N PRO A 27 -20.62 -17.56 -14.43
CA PRO A 27 -20.58 -17.21 -15.84
C PRO A 27 -19.18 -16.77 -16.28
N LEU A 28 -18.87 -17.05 -17.55
CA LEU A 28 -17.67 -16.53 -18.21
C LEU A 28 -17.89 -15.08 -18.67
N ILE A 29 -17.14 -14.16 -18.07
CA ILE A 29 -17.18 -12.73 -18.39
C ILE A 29 -15.96 -12.30 -19.21
N THR A 30 -16.11 -11.18 -19.92
CA THR A 30 -15.03 -10.50 -20.65
C THR A 30 -14.26 -9.56 -19.73
N THR A 31 -13.06 -9.14 -20.17
CA THR A 31 -12.28 -8.08 -19.50
C THR A 31 -13.08 -6.78 -19.32
N ALA A 32 -13.93 -6.42 -20.30
CA ALA A 32 -14.75 -5.20 -20.22
C ALA A 32 -15.86 -5.33 -19.18
N GLN A 33 -16.56 -6.47 -19.13
CA GLN A 33 -17.58 -6.72 -18.10
C GLN A 33 -16.96 -6.74 -16.70
N ALA A 34 -15.81 -7.38 -16.52
CA ALA A 34 -15.07 -7.35 -15.26
C ALA A 34 -14.66 -5.92 -14.88
N ALA A 35 -14.22 -5.11 -15.84
CA ALA A 35 -13.87 -3.71 -15.60
C ALA A 35 -15.05 -2.90 -15.06
N VAL A 36 -16.22 -3.04 -15.70
CA VAL A 36 -17.44 -2.34 -15.28
C VAL A 36 -17.92 -2.81 -13.90
N LEU A 37 -17.99 -4.13 -13.68
CA LEU A 37 -18.46 -4.71 -12.42
C LEU A 37 -17.68 -4.22 -11.20
N PHE A 38 -16.37 -4.06 -11.37
CA PHE A 38 -15.46 -3.67 -10.28
C PHE A 38 -15.09 -2.18 -10.31
N GLY A 39 -15.67 -1.39 -11.23
CA GLY A 39 -15.40 0.05 -11.32
C GLY A 39 -13.93 0.39 -11.62
N VAL A 40 -13.24 -0.43 -12.42
CA VAL A 40 -11.82 -0.25 -12.75
C VAL A 40 -11.58 -0.14 -14.26
N PRO A 41 -10.50 0.48 -14.72
CA PRO A 41 -10.18 0.52 -16.15
C PRO A 41 -9.93 -0.89 -16.74
N PRO A 42 -10.34 -1.20 -17.98
CA PRO A 42 -10.08 -2.49 -18.64
C PRO A 42 -8.59 -2.87 -18.71
N LEU A 43 -7.72 -1.87 -18.83
CA LEU A 43 -6.26 -2.06 -18.78
C LEU A 43 -5.78 -2.67 -17.46
N ARG A 44 -6.47 -2.39 -16.34
CA ARG A 44 -6.16 -2.97 -15.03
C ARG A 44 -6.46 -4.47 -15.02
N VAL A 45 -7.65 -4.86 -15.47
CA VAL A 45 -8.03 -6.27 -15.56
C VAL A 45 -7.05 -7.03 -16.50
N ALA A 46 -6.71 -6.44 -17.64
CA ALA A 46 -5.72 -7.01 -18.57
C ALA A 46 -4.30 -7.09 -17.96
N GLY A 47 -3.95 -6.19 -17.04
CA GLY A 47 -2.71 -6.25 -16.27
C GLY A 47 -2.65 -7.46 -15.35
N LEU A 48 -3.71 -7.73 -14.59
CA LEU A 48 -3.77 -8.86 -13.65
C LEU A 48 -3.77 -10.21 -14.37
N ILE A 49 -4.43 -10.31 -15.53
CA ILE A 49 -4.35 -11.52 -16.37
C ILE A 49 -2.90 -11.77 -16.80
N ARG A 50 -2.20 -10.73 -17.30
CA ARG A 50 -0.80 -10.84 -17.72
C ARG A 50 0.15 -11.15 -16.57
N ALA A 51 -0.16 -10.68 -15.37
CA ALA A 51 0.62 -10.95 -14.16
C ALA A 51 0.34 -12.34 -13.55
N GLY A 52 -0.66 -13.08 -14.07
CA GLY A 52 -1.02 -14.42 -13.58
C GLY A 52 -1.93 -14.43 -12.35
N HIS A 53 -2.42 -13.26 -11.92
CA HIS A 53 -3.33 -13.13 -10.76
C HIS A 53 -4.80 -13.35 -11.12
N LEU A 54 -5.12 -13.31 -12.41
CA LEU A 54 -6.45 -13.61 -12.94
C LEU A 54 -6.33 -14.74 -13.97
N PRO A 55 -6.82 -15.96 -13.68
CA PRO A 55 -6.75 -17.07 -14.61
C PRO A 55 -7.69 -16.83 -15.80
N ALA A 56 -7.12 -16.60 -16.99
CA ALA A 56 -7.88 -16.57 -18.22
C ALA A 56 -8.16 -18.01 -18.69
N ARG A 57 -9.43 -18.42 -18.66
CA ARG A 57 -9.87 -19.77 -19.09
C ARG A 57 -9.81 -19.96 -20.60
N SER A 58 -9.89 -18.88 -21.36
CA SER A 58 -9.64 -18.88 -22.81
C SER A 58 -8.75 -17.69 -23.17
N ARG A 59 -7.55 -17.96 -23.71
CA ARG A 59 -6.62 -16.90 -24.15
C ARG A 59 -7.11 -16.20 -25.43
N SER A 60 -7.75 -16.95 -26.34
CA SER A 60 -8.25 -16.44 -27.62
C SER A 60 -9.41 -15.46 -27.43
N HIS A 61 -10.25 -15.69 -26.40
CA HIS A 61 -11.44 -14.87 -26.13
C HIS A 61 -11.33 -14.05 -24.83
N ARG A 62 -10.19 -14.14 -24.12
CA ARG A 62 -9.91 -13.51 -22.82
C ARG A 62 -11.08 -13.62 -21.83
N ARG A 63 -11.67 -14.82 -21.76
CA ARG A 63 -12.80 -15.12 -20.88
C ARG A 63 -12.29 -15.45 -19.47
N LEU A 64 -12.96 -14.89 -18.48
CA LEU A 64 -12.67 -15.01 -17.05
C LEU A 64 -13.89 -15.61 -16.36
N LEU A 65 -13.71 -16.49 -15.39
CA LEU A 65 -14.83 -16.86 -14.52
C LEU A 65 -15.13 -15.70 -13.58
N LEU A 66 -16.40 -15.43 -13.33
CA LEU A 66 -16.81 -14.40 -12.39
C LEU A 66 -16.24 -14.69 -10.99
N SER A 67 -16.26 -15.95 -10.55
CA SER A 67 -15.68 -16.38 -9.28
C SER A 67 -14.18 -16.07 -9.17
N ASP A 68 -13.40 -16.39 -10.21
CA ASP A 68 -11.96 -16.11 -10.28
C ASP A 68 -11.70 -14.60 -10.16
N VAL A 69 -12.55 -13.78 -10.79
CA VAL A 69 -12.48 -12.32 -10.77
C VAL A 69 -12.80 -11.76 -9.39
N ILE A 70 -13.87 -12.24 -8.75
CA ILE A 70 -14.23 -11.86 -7.37
C ILE A 70 -13.12 -12.27 -6.40
N GLN A 71 -12.61 -13.49 -6.53
CA GLN A 71 -11.55 -14.01 -5.66
C GLN A 71 -10.22 -13.27 -5.84
N SER A 72 -9.94 -12.76 -7.03
CA SER A 72 -8.74 -11.96 -7.27
C SER A 72 -8.70 -10.67 -6.46
N GLY A 73 -9.87 -10.18 -5.98
CA GLY A 73 -9.97 -8.93 -5.25
C GLY A 73 -9.42 -7.77 -6.08
N LEU A 74 -9.93 -7.60 -7.31
CA LEU A 74 -9.51 -6.57 -8.27
C LEU A 74 -9.35 -5.17 -7.66
N ASP A 75 -10.23 -4.84 -6.72
CA ASP A 75 -10.31 -3.62 -5.93
C ASP A 75 -9.16 -3.46 -4.90
N ARG A 76 -8.54 -4.58 -4.51
CA ARG A 76 -7.45 -4.64 -3.53
C ARG A 76 -6.07 -4.42 -4.14
N TRP A 77 -5.98 -4.31 -5.45
CA TRP A 77 -4.72 -4.08 -6.15
C TRP A 77 -4.61 -2.64 -6.59
N MET A 78 -3.43 -2.06 -6.40
CA MET A 78 -3.10 -0.70 -6.83
C MET A 78 -1.92 -0.74 -7.79
N SER A 79 -1.83 0.26 -8.66
CA SER A 79 -0.60 0.54 -9.41
C SER A 79 0.40 1.32 -8.56
N VAL A 80 1.67 1.35 -9.00
CA VAL A 80 2.72 2.18 -8.39
C VAL A 80 2.31 3.66 -8.34
N THR A 81 1.69 4.16 -9.42
CA THR A 81 1.25 5.56 -9.50
C THR A 81 0.13 5.86 -8.51
N GLU A 82 -0.87 4.98 -8.38
CA GLU A 82 -1.93 5.16 -7.39
C GLU A 82 -1.41 5.06 -5.96
N ALA A 83 -0.48 4.13 -5.70
CA ALA A 83 0.17 4.04 -4.39
C ALA A 83 0.98 5.31 -4.09
N GLY A 84 1.61 5.91 -5.11
CA GLY A 84 2.31 7.18 -4.99
C GLY A 84 1.39 8.31 -4.53
N VAL A 85 0.19 8.39 -5.10
CA VAL A 85 -0.84 9.35 -4.67
C VAL A 85 -1.21 9.14 -3.20
N VAL A 86 -1.51 7.91 -2.79
CA VAL A 86 -1.90 7.60 -1.39
C VAL A 86 -0.75 7.88 -0.40
N LEU A 87 0.48 7.54 -0.79
CA LEU A 87 1.67 7.75 0.03
C LEU A 87 2.20 9.19 -0.01
N GLY A 88 1.66 10.04 -0.89
CA GLY A 88 2.16 11.40 -1.12
C GLY A 88 3.61 11.41 -1.62
N VAL A 89 3.99 10.47 -2.47
CA VAL A 89 5.33 10.36 -3.09
C VAL A 89 5.20 10.09 -4.59
N GLY A 90 6.21 10.50 -5.37
CA GLY A 90 6.28 10.10 -6.78
C GLY A 90 6.59 8.61 -6.96
N ASP A 91 6.40 8.10 -8.18
CA ASP A 91 6.65 6.69 -8.55
C ASP A 91 8.04 6.19 -8.13
N THR A 92 9.07 7.03 -8.23
CA THR A 92 10.44 6.70 -7.78
C THR A 92 10.52 6.48 -6.27
N GLY A 93 9.73 7.20 -5.48
CA GLY A 93 9.61 6.98 -4.03
C GLY A 93 9.00 5.62 -3.72
N VAL A 94 7.89 5.29 -4.38
CA VAL A 94 7.23 3.97 -4.24
C VAL A 94 8.16 2.83 -4.65
N ARG A 95 8.89 2.96 -5.76
CA ARG A 95 9.86 1.96 -6.21
C ARG A 95 10.98 1.74 -5.20
N ARG A 96 11.47 2.80 -4.55
CA ARG A 96 12.45 2.66 -3.46
C ARG A 96 11.86 1.91 -2.26
N MET A 97 10.60 2.15 -1.90
CA MET A 97 9.92 1.41 -0.82
C MET A 97 9.79 -0.08 -1.16
N ILE A 98 9.55 -0.42 -2.43
CA ILE A 98 9.56 -1.81 -2.91
C ILE A 98 10.97 -2.42 -2.77
N THR A 99 12.01 -1.74 -3.25
CA THR A 99 13.40 -2.21 -3.13
C THR A 99 13.84 -2.38 -1.68
N ALA A 100 13.37 -1.50 -0.78
CA ALA A 100 13.63 -1.59 0.65
C ALA A 100 12.83 -2.69 1.37
N GLY A 101 11.96 -3.43 0.68
CA GLY A 101 11.15 -4.51 1.25
C GLY A 101 9.99 -4.04 2.12
N LEU A 102 9.65 -2.75 2.09
CA LEU A 102 8.51 -2.20 2.85
C LEU A 102 7.18 -2.39 2.14
N LEU A 103 7.24 -2.59 0.83
CA LEU A 103 6.11 -2.89 -0.01
C LEU A 103 6.43 -4.10 -0.88
N THR A 104 5.47 -5.01 -1.02
CA THR A 104 5.66 -6.20 -1.84
C THR A 104 5.08 -6.00 -3.23
N ALA A 105 5.94 -6.06 -4.25
CA ALA A 105 5.50 -5.99 -5.63
C ALA A 105 5.10 -7.38 -6.15
N HIS A 106 3.84 -7.52 -6.56
CA HIS A 106 3.29 -8.77 -7.06
C HIS A 106 3.29 -8.82 -8.60
N GLY A 107 4.47 -8.77 -9.21
CA GLY A 107 4.65 -8.89 -10.65
C GLY A 107 4.93 -7.56 -11.36
N LYS A 108 5.07 -7.62 -12.69
CA LYS A 108 5.63 -6.51 -13.50
C LYS A 108 4.66 -5.37 -13.83
N THR A 109 3.36 -5.64 -13.94
CA THR A 109 2.38 -4.72 -14.55
C THR A 109 1.35 -4.15 -13.59
N LEU A 110 1.10 -4.77 -12.44
CA LEU A 110 0.31 -4.23 -11.35
C LEU A 110 0.89 -4.72 -10.04
N PRO A 111 1.50 -3.84 -9.24
CA PRO A 111 1.89 -4.25 -7.92
C PRO A 111 1.43 -3.28 -6.85
N LEU A 112 1.11 -3.89 -5.72
CA LEU A 112 0.84 -3.36 -4.38
C LEU A 112 -0.58 -3.71 -3.98
N ARG A 113 -0.69 -4.41 -2.84
CA ARG A 113 -1.97 -4.54 -2.17
C ARG A 113 -2.30 -3.19 -1.54
N ARG A 114 -3.55 -2.75 -1.73
CA ARG A 114 -4.07 -1.54 -1.14
C ARG A 114 -3.88 -1.54 0.38
N ASP A 115 -4.17 -2.67 1.03
CA ASP A 115 -4.00 -2.81 2.48
C ASP A 115 -2.55 -2.53 2.94
N ASP A 116 -1.55 -3.04 2.22
CA ASP A 116 -0.13 -2.82 2.53
C ASP A 116 0.24 -1.33 2.37
N VAL A 117 -0.27 -0.70 1.31
CA VAL A 117 -0.08 0.73 1.04
C VAL A 117 -0.74 1.58 2.11
N ASP A 118 -1.96 1.25 2.54
CA ASP A 118 -2.71 1.97 3.56
C ASP A 118 -2.05 1.83 4.94
N VAL A 119 -1.56 0.63 5.28
CA VAL A 119 -0.75 0.41 6.50
C VAL A 119 0.49 1.30 6.46
N LEU A 120 1.22 1.31 5.34
CA LEU A 120 2.41 2.13 5.22
C LEU A 120 2.10 3.63 5.27
N ALA A 121 1.00 4.08 4.66
CA ALA A 121 0.54 5.46 4.73
C ALA A 121 0.27 5.90 6.18
N ARG A 122 -0.37 5.04 6.98
CA ARG A 122 -0.57 5.29 8.43
C ARG A 122 0.75 5.37 9.18
N LEU A 123 1.69 4.45 8.93
CA LEU A 123 3.01 4.48 9.58
C LEU A 123 3.80 5.75 9.22
N ARG A 124 3.69 6.20 7.97
CA ARG A 124 4.35 7.38 7.41
C ARG A 124 3.86 8.70 8.02
N MET A 125 2.68 8.72 8.64
CA MET A 125 2.23 9.87 9.45
C MET A 125 3.15 10.14 10.66
N GLY A 126 3.82 9.10 11.16
CA GLY A 126 4.77 9.23 12.26
C GLY A 126 6.19 9.62 11.82
N TRP A 127 6.46 9.81 10.52
CA TRP A 127 7.80 10.14 10.02
C TRP A 127 7.98 11.65 9.93
N LEU A 128 9.17 12.12 10.30
CA LEU A 128 9.50 13.54 10.44
C LEU A 128 10.54 13.95 9.41
N THR A 129 10.42 15.19 8.96
CA THR A 129 11.51 15.89 8.24
C THR A 129 12.67 16.15 9.20
N LEU A 130 13.86 16.41 8.68
CA LEU A 130 15.01 16.77 9.52
C LEU A 130 14.74 18.00 10.38
N SER A 131 14.08 19.02 9.82
CA SER A 131 13.71 20.25 10.54
C SER A 131 12.70 20.00 11.66
N ALA A 132 11.66 19.18 11.41
CA ALA A 132 10.70 18.81 12.45
C ALA A 132 11.35 17.97 13.56
N ALA A 133 12.28 17.08 13.20
CA ALA A 133 13.05 16.29 14.15
C ALA A 133 13.99 17.18 15.00
N ALA A 134 14.70 18.11 14.36
CA ALA A 134 15.59 19.08 15.02
C ALA A 134 14.82 19.94 16.03
N THR A 135 13.68 20.50 15.61
CA THR A 135 12.76 21.26 16.48
C THR A 135 12.31 20.43 17.68
N LYS A 136 11.91 19.17 17.46
CA LYS A 136 11.44 18.29 18.53
C LYS A 136 12.54 17.88 19.51
N LEU A 137 13.78 17.76 19.04
CA LEU A 137 14.95 17.42 19.86
C LEU A 137 15.59 18.65 20.55
N GLY A 138 15.25 19.86 20.12
CA GLY A 138 15.91 21.09 20.56
C GLY A 138 17.36 21.21 20.07
N VAL A 139 17.67 20.62 18.91
CA VAL A 139 19.01 20.61 18.32
C VAL A 139 18.98 21.18 16.90
N ASP A 140 20.15 21.43 16.31
CA ASP A 140 20.24 21.84 14.90
C ASP A 140 20.03 20.65 13.93
N VAL A 141 19.61 20.97 12.71
CA VAL A 141 19.44 20.02 11.60
C VAL A 141 20.74 19.24 11.31
N ILE A 142 21.90 19.89 11.42
CA ILE A 142 23.20 19.23 11.20
C ILE A 142 23.41 18.11 12.23
N GLU A 143 23.02 18.33 13.48
CA GLU A 143 23.16 17.34 14.55
C GLU A 143 22.25 16.13 14.29
N VAL A 144 21.00 16.36 13.88
CA VAL A 144 20.10 15.26 13.46
C VAL A 144 20.69 14.46 12.29
N HIS A 145 21.31 15.15 11.33
CA HIS A 145 21.96 14.50 10.20
C HIS A 145 23.20 13.69 10.64
N GLN A 146 23.95 14.15 11.63
CA GLN A 146 25.06 13.38 12.23
C GLN A 146 24.54 12.15 12.98
N MET A 147 23.43 12.28 13.71
CA MET A 147 22.77 11.17 14.41
C MET A 147 22.28 10.07 13.45
N LEU A 148 21.81 10.44 12.26
CA LEU A 148 21.47 9.48 11.21
C LEU A 148 22.72 8.80 10.64
N ARG A 149 23.79 9.57 10.40
CA ARG A 149 25.05 9.05 9.85
C ARG A 149 25.78 8.10 10.79
N ASN A 150 25.77 8.36 12.09
CA ASN A 150 26.44 7.52 13.09
C ASN A 150 25.56 6.38 13.63
N GLY A 151 24.32 6.26 13.14
CA GLY A 151 23.39 5.19 13.52
C GLY A 151 22.67 5.39 14.86
N ALA A 152 22.76 6.57 15.48
CA ALA A 152 21.96 6.90 16.67
C ALA A 152 20.46 7.06 16.34
N LEU A 153 20.14 7.39 15.10
CA LEU A 153 18.79 7.37 14.51
C LEU A 153 18.79 6.49 13.26
N THR A 154 17.68 5.81 13.01
CA THR A 154 17.51 5.00 11.80
C THR A 154 16.93 5.85 10.68
N HIS A 155 17.49 5.75 9.48
CA HIS A 155 16.87 6.32 8.29
C HIS A 155 15.54 5.64 7.98
N THR A 156 14.49 6.43 7.74
CA THR A 156 13.33 5.92 7.01
C THR A 156 13.71 5.72 5.53
N CYS A 157 12.87 4.99 4.80
CA CYS A 157 13.01 4.85 3.35
C CYS A 157 12.65 6.13 2.57
N ASP A 158 12.09 7.15 3.25
CA ASP A 158 11.70 8.39 2.63
C ASP A 158 12.71 9.49 2.90
N VAL A 159 13.39 9.91 1.83
CA VAL A 159 14.36 11.00 1.87
C VAL A 159 13.72 12.32 2.32
N ALA A 160 12.44 12.56 2.04
CA ALA A 160 11.77 13.78 2.48
C ALA A 160 11.44 13.77 3.98
N ARG A 161 11.24 12.59 4.56
CA ARG A 161 10.90 12.39 5.99
C ARG A 161 11.79 11.31 6.60
N PRO A 162 13.10 11.56 6.73
CA PRO A 162 14.09 10.51 6.98
C PRO A 162 14.11 10.01 8.42
N VAL A 163 13.31 10.58 9.34
CA VAL A 163 13.39 10.24 10.77
C VAL A 163 12.10 9.64 11.30
N TYR A 164 12.19 8.56 12.07
CA TYR A 164 11.05 7.98 12.77
C TYR A 164 10.68 8.79 14.03
N GLY A 165 9.46 9.30 14.12
CA GLY A 165 8.99 10.10 15.26
C GLY A 165 8.94 9.34 16.58
N TYR A 166 8.74 8.02 16.56
CA TYR A 166 8.79 7.18 17.76
C TYR A 166 10.23 7.06 18.32
N GLU A 167 11.25 7.03 17.45
CA GLU A 167 12.66 6.98 17.89
C GLU A 167 13.07 8.26 18.61
N LEU A 168 12.65 9.43 18.12
CA LEU A 168 12.82 10.69 18.84
C LEU A 168 12.16 10.66 20.21
N SER A 169 10.92 10.18 20.28
CA SER A 169 10.16 10.15 21.52
C SER A 169 10.83 9.25 22.55
N ARG A 170 11.40 8.11 22.11
CA ARG A 170 12.21 7.21 22.95
C ARG A 170 13.52 7.86 23.42
N LEU A 171 14.24 8.56 22.54
CA LEU A 171 15.47 9.28 22.89
C LEU A 171 15.21 10.40 23.90
N LEU A 172 14.13 11.16 23.71
CA LEU A 172 13.71 12.21 24.65
C LEU A 172 13.34 11.63 26.01
N ALA A 173 12.56 10.54 26.06
CA ALA A 173 12.23 9.84 27.30
C ALA A 173 13.50 9.35 28.03
N GLY A 174 14.49 8.83 27.30
CA GLY A 174 15.78 8.40 27.86
C GLY A 174 16.64 9.56 28.39
N ARG A 175 16.56 10.75 27.76
CA ARG A 175 17.23 11.97 28.25
C ARG A 175 16.56 12.51 29.51
N SER A 176 15.22 12.54 29.54
CA SER A 176 14.46 12.97 30.73
C SER A 176 14.62 12.02 31.92
N GLY A 177 14.78 10.71 31.69
CA GLY A 177 15.04 9.73 32.74
C GLY A 177 16.44 9.79 33.37
N ARG A 178 17.38 10.57 32.81
CA ARG A 178 18.73 10.76 33.35
C ARG A 178 18.88 11.98 34.28
N LEU A 179 17.81 12.73 34.52
CA LEU A 179 17.79 13.85 35.45
C LEU A 179 17.10 13.48 36.77
N VAL A 180 17.76 12.67 37.60
CA VAL A 180 17.94 12.86 39.07
C VAL A 180 19.14 12.00 39.49
N PRO A 181 20.28 12.63 39.85
CA PRO A 181 20.73 12.47 41.22
C PRO A 181 20.70 13.85 41.86
N ALA A 182 19.74 14.07 42.75
CA ALA A 182 19.87 15.11 43.74
C ALA A 182 21.00 14.67 44.67
N ALA A 183 22.22 15.08 44.31
CA ALA A 183 23.34 15.07 45.22
C ALA A 183 23.01 16.02 46.38
N ALA A 184 23.12 15.46 47.59
CA ALA A 184 23.57 16.12 48.80
C ALA A 184 23.11 17.58 49.02
N ALA A 185 22.09 17.74 49.85
CA ALA A 185 21.99 18.89 50.73
C ALA A 185 22.10 18.35 52.17
N GLU A 186 23.27 18.65 52.75
CA GLU A 186 23.70 18.72 54.16
C GLU A 186 22.96 17.89 55.23
#